data_AF-A0A7S0VSM2-F1
#
_entry.id   AF-A0A7S0VSM2-F1
#
_cell.length_a   1.000
_cell.length_b   1.000
_cell.length_c   1.000
_cell.angle_alpha   90.00
_cell.angle_beta   90.00
_cell.angle_gamma   90.00
#
_symmetry.space_group_name_H-M   'P 1'
#
loop_
_entity.id
_entity.type
_entity.pdbx_description
1 polymer ?
#
loop_
_entity_poly.entity_id
_entity_poly.type
_entity_poly.pdbx_seq_one_letter_code
_entity_poly.pdbx_strand_id
1 'polypeptide(L)'
;VRPMLSAAGGWRKWAVLPAIAACLAAQVGSNYRALDQSDNRHIAELGRKHLEFLPPNAIMISQGDMVTNAMRYLQRCEKYRQDVLLLDETMMTYKWMRDVQGPAMKPWKIKFPNQLHSPHPFTGGYTMEEFLRLNGNRPEHPVFKAGAWLG
;
A
#
# COMPACT_ATOMS: atom_id res chain seq x y z
N VAL A 1 49.92 35.88 -28.11
CA VAL A 1 48.47 36.04 -28.38
C VAL A 1 47.69 35.08 -27.49
N ARG A 2 47.11 35.61 -26.40
CA ARG A 2 45.97 35.10 -25.60
C ARG A 2 46.11 35.60 -24.16
N PRO A 3 45.37 36.66 -23.79
CA PRO A 3 44.62 36.57 -22.55
C PRO A 3 43.29 37.33 -22.67
N MET A 4 42.24 36.66 -23.12
CA MET A 4 40.87 37.13 -22.97
C MET A 4 40.02 35.89 -23.17
N LEU A 5 39.61 35.23 -22.09
CA LEU A 5 38.48 34.28 -21.96
C LEU A 5 38.57 33.50 -20.63
N SER A 6 38.90 34.16 -19.51
CA SER A 6 38.79 33.56 -18.17
C SER A 6 37.77 34.27 -17.25
N ALA A 7 37.29 35.45 -17.62
CA ALA A 7 36.32 36.21 -16.81
C ALA A 7 34.84 35.82 -17.02
N ALA A 8 34.53 34.96 -17.99
CA ALA A 8 33.14 34.63 -18.36
C ALA A 8 32.44 33.61 -17.44
N GLY A 9 33.18 32.93 -16.53
CA GLY A 9 32.62 31.89 -15.68
C GLY A 9 31.87 32.40 -14.44
N GLY A 10 32.21 33.59 -13.94
CA GLY A 10 31.63 34.17 -12.72
C GLY A 10 30.24 34.75 -12.93
N TRP A 11 30.09 35.65 -13.92
CA TRP A 11 28.82 36.31 -14.29
C TRP A 11 27.69 35.31 -14.56
N ARG A 12 28.03 34.21 -15.24
CA ARG A 12 27.07 33.18 -15.60
C ARG A 12 26.44 32.53 -14.36
N LYS A 13 27.17 32.37 -13.25
CA LYS A 13 26.60 31.85 -12.00
C LYS A 13 25.64 32.85 -11.36
N TRP A 14 26.02 34.14 -11.34
CA TRP A 14 25.22 35.21 -10.76
C TRP A 14 23.94 35.53 -11.54
N ALA A 15 23.89 35.26 -12.85
CA ALA A 15 22.67 35.43 -13.66
C ALA A 15 21.83 34.13 -13.77
N VAL A 16 22.47 32.96 -13.82
CA VAL A 16 21.76 31.68 -13.96
C VAL A 16 21.05 31.29 -12.66
N LEU A 17 21.67 31.47 -11.49
CA LEU A 17 21.03 31.14 -10.21
C LEU A 17 19.70 31.90 -9.97
N PRO A 18 19.62 33.23 -10.12
CA PRO A 18 18.35 33.93 -9.96
C PRO A 18 17.35 33.58 -11.06
N ALA A 19 17.79 33.30 -12.29
CA ALA A 19 16.90 32.83 -13.35
C ALA A 19 16.27 31.47 -13.00
N ILE A 20 17.06 30.52 -12.48
CA ILE A 20 16.55 29.23 -11.98
C ILE A 20 15.58 29.46 -10.82
N ALA A 21 15.95 30.31 -9.85
CA ALA A 21 15.09 30.61 -8.70
C ALA A 21 13.75 31.24 -9.15
N ALA A 22 13.77 32.16 -10.11
CA ALA A 22 12.59 32.77 -10.69
C ALA A 22 11.72 31.73 -11.43
N CYS A 23 12.31 30.84 -12.22
CA CYS A 23 11.59 29.75 -12.87
C CYS A 23 10.95 28.80 -11.85
N LEU A 24 11.66 28.43 -10.78
CA LEU A 24 11.11 27.58 -9.72
C LEU A 24 9.98 28.30 -8.97
N ALA A 25 10.15 29.57 -8.63
CA ALA A 25 9.11 30.37 -7.98
C ALA A 25 7.87 30.52 -8.88
N ALA A 26 8.05 30.74 -10.18
CA ALA A 26 6.96 30.79 -11.14
C ALA A 26 6.25 29.43 -11.27
N GLN A 27 7.00 28.32 -11.30
CA GLN A 27 6.42 26.97 -11.35
C GLN A 27 5.65 26.65 -10.07
N VAL A 28 6.21 26.95 -8.89
CA VAL A 28 5.53 26.74 -7.61
C VAL A 28 4.29 27.62 -7.54
N GLY A 29 4.41 28.91 -7.80
CA GLY A 29 3.28 29.85 -7.71
C GLY A 29 2.15 29.54 -8.69
N SER A 30 2.45 29.15 -9.94
CA SER A 30 1.43 28.83 -10.93
C SER A 30 0.76 27.47 -10.69
N ASN A 31 1.48 26.48 -10.16
CA ASN A 31 0.97 25.12 -10.00
C ASN A 31 0.52 24.79 -8.57
N TYR A 32 0.82 25.63 -7.56
CA TYR A 32 0.54 25.34 -6.15
C TYR A 32 -0.92 24.94 -5.92
N ARG A 33 -1.87 25.75 -6.40
CA ARG A 33 -3.30 25.49 -6.19
C ARG A 33 -3.78 24.19 -6.85
N ALA A 34 -3.21 23.81 -7.99
CA ALA A 34 -3.59 22.58 -8.69
C ALA A 34 -2.95 21.33 -8.08
N LEU A 35 -1.79 21.50 -7.44
CA LEU A 35 -1.02 20.42 -6.79
C LEU A 35 -1.20 20.38 -5.27
N ASP A 36 -2.04 21.25 -4.71
CA ASP A 36 -2.36 21.23 -3.28
C ASP A 36 -3.15 19.96 -2.97
N GLN A 37 -2.59 19.13 -2.10
CA GLN A 37 -3.17 17.87 -1.63
C GLN A 37 -3.40 17.91 -0.10
N SER A 38 -3.34 19.09 0.52
CA SER A 38 -3.51 19.25 1.97
C SER A 38 -4.84 18.70 2.50
N ASP A 39 -5.90 18.80 1.69
CA ASP A 39 -7.23 18.26 1.98
C ASP A 39 -7.53 16.91 1.29
N ASN A 40 -6.56 16.31 0.59
CA ASN A 40 -6.79 15.02 -0.07
C ASN A 40 -6.84 13.88 0.96
N ARG A 41 -8.07 13.40 1.22
CA ARG A 41 -8.33 12.28 2.13
C ARG A 41 -8.80 11.01 1.42
N HIS A 42 -8.79 10.98 0.09
CA HIS A 42 -9.40 9.91 -0.69
C HIS A 42 -8.84 8.51 -0.35
N ILE A 43 -7.53 8.39 -0.15
CA ILE A 43 -6.90 7.11 0.20
C ILE A 43 -7.28 6.66 1.62
N ALA A 44 -7.36 7.59 2.57
CA ALA A 44 -7.78 7.30 3.93
C ALA A 44 -9.27 6.88 3.95
N GLU A 45 -10.12 7.59 3.20
CA GLU A 45 -11.53 7.27 3.06
C GLU A 45 -11.76 5.91 2.40
N LEU A 46 -11.01 5.60 1.34
CA LEU A 46 -11.04 4.29 0.68
C LEU A 46 -10.75 3.17 1.68
N GLY A 47 -9.65 3.27 2.43
CA GLY A 47 -9.29 2.29 3.44
C GLY A 47 -10.35 2.18 4.54
N ARG A 48 -10.92 3.31 4.99
CA ARG A 48 -11.97 3.31 6.03
C ARG A 48 -13.21 2.61 5.55
N LYS A 49 -13.67 2.89 4.32
CA LYS A 49 -14.87 2.28 3.75
C LYS A 49 -14.73 0.78 3.54
N HIS A 50 -13.53 0.28 3.22
CA HIS A 50 -13.29 -1.16 3.15
C HIS A 50 -13.39 -1.87 4.50
N LEU A 51 -13.04 -1.20 5.59
CA LEU A 51 -13.07 -1.78 6.93
C LEU A 51 -14.40 -1.53 7.66
N GLU A 52 -15.04 -0.37 7.44
CA GLU A 52 -16.20 0.13 8.20
C GLU A 52 -17.37 -0.85 8.24
N PHE A 53 -17.70 -1.47 7.10
CA PHE A 53 -18.87 -2.33 6.96
C PHE A 53 -18.62 -3.80 7.31
N LEU A 54 -17.39 -4.16 7.66
CA LEU A 54 -17.07 -5.55 8.00
C LEU A 54 -17.63 -5.90 9.39
N PRO A 55 -18.19 -7.11 9.57
CA PRO A 55 -18.59 -7.57 10.89
C PRO A 55 -17.36 -7.71 11.82
N PRO A 56 -17.57 -7.72 13.15
CA PRO A 56 -16.49 -7.95 14.10
C PRO A 56 -15.76 -9.26 13.84
N ASN A 57 -14.44 -9.29 14.07
CA ASN A 57 -13.59 -10.48 13.92
C ASN A 57 -13.53 -11.06 12.49
N ALA A 58 -13.91 -10.28 11.47
CA ALA A 58 -13.80 -10.66 10.07
C ALA A 58 -12.34 -10.85 9.63
N ILE A 59 -12.16 -11.61 8.54
CA ILE A 59 -10.90 -11.73 7.80
C ILE A 59 -11.07 -10.98 6.48
N MET A 60 -10.27 -9.94 6.26
CA MET A 60 -10.22 -9.18 5.02
C MET A 60 -9.00 -9.59 4.22
N ILE A 61 -9.20 -10.22 3.07
CA ILE A 61 -8.16 -10.52 2.10
C ILE A 61 -8.04 -9.34 1.14
N SER A 62 -6.94 -8.60 1.21
CA SER A 62 -6.63 -7.52 0.30
C SER A 62 -5.72 -7.98 -0.83
N GLN A 63 -5.89 -7.35 -1.98
CA GLN A 63 -5.03 -7.54 -3.14
C GLN A 63 -4.72 -6.17 -3.77
N GLY A 64 -3.45 -5.92 -4.06
CA GLY A 64 -2.97 -4.66 -4.62
C GLY A 64 -2.53 -3.64 -3.57
N ASP A 65 -1.55 -2.82 -3.95
CA ASP A 65 -0.82 -1.96 -3.01
C ASP A 65 -1.68 -0.87 -2.38
N MET A 66 -2.50 -0.19 -3.18
CA MET A 66 -3.28 0.95 -2.69
C MET A 66 -4.30 0.51 -1.63
N VAL A 67 -5.08 -0.53 -1.92
CA VAL A 67 -6.11 -1.08 -1.02
C VAL A 67 -5.47 -1.62 0.25
N THR A 68 -4.40 -2.40 0.11
CA THR A 68 -3.70 -3.02 1.24
C THR A 68 -3.06 -1.98 2.16
N ASN A 69 -2.30 -1.03 1.61
CA ASN A 69 -1.56 -0.07 2.42
C ASN A 69 -2.46 0.99 3.06
N ALA A 70 -3.55 1.39 2.39
CA ALA A 70 -4.56 2.26 2.99
C ALA A 70 -5.15 1.65 4.27
N MET A 71 -5.60 0.38 4.22
CA MET A 71 -6.12 -0.31 5.39
C MET A 71 -5.05 -0.57 6.45
N ARG A 72 -3.82 -0.95 6.05
CA ARG A 72 -2.71 -1.15 6.99
C ARG A 72 -2.37 0.12 7.76
N TYR A 73 -2.34 1.27 7.09
CA TYR A 73 -2.07 2.55 7.74
C TYR A 73 -3.12 2.82 8.81
N LEU A 74 -4.41 2.68 8.47
CA LEU A 74 -5.51 2.87 9.42
C LEU A 74 -5.39 1.94 10.64
N GLN A 75 -5.09 0.66 10.44
CA GLN A 75 -4.97 -0.29 11.56
C GLN A 75 -3.70 -0.09 12.41
N ARG A 76 -2.56 0.21 11.79
CA ARG A 76 -1.27 0.29 12.48
C ARG A 76 -1.03 1.67 13.10
N CYS A 77 -1.33 2.73 12.36
CA CYS A 77 -1.07 4.10 12.75
C CYS A 77 -2.29 4.69 13.49
N GLU A 78 -3.49 4.59 12.92
CA GLU A 78 -4.69 5.20 13.51
C GLU A 78 -5.45 4.29 14.49
N LYS A 79 -5.03 3.02 14.64
CA LYS A 79 -5.69 2.02 15.49
C LYS A 79 -7.17 1.77 15.13
N TYR A 80 -7.54 2.02 13.87
CA TYR A 80 -8.90 1.83 13.38
C TYR A 80 -9.17 0.37 13.01
N ARG A 81 -10.32 -0.19 13.46
CA ARG A 81 -10.77 -1.57 13.15
C ARG A 81 -9.70 -2.65 13.31
N GLN A 82 -9.01 -2.66 14.46
CA GLN A 82 -8.01 -3.70 14.79
C GLN A 82 -8.64 -5.06 15.10
N ASP A 83 -9.97 -5.11 15.21
CA ASP A 83 -10.79 -6.32 15.32
C ASP A 83 -10.95 -7.06 13.98
N VAL A 84 -10.51 -6.48 12.86
CA VAL A 84 -10.50 -7.14 11.55
C VAL A 84 -9.08 -7.61 11.25
N LEU A 85 -8.93 -8.87 10.85
CA LEU A 85 -7.65 -9.34 10.37
C LEU A 85 -7.47 -8.97 8.90
N LEU A 86 -6.41 -8.23 8.59
CA LEU A 86 -6.02 -7.91 7.23
C LEU A 86 -4.95 -8.89 6.72
N LEU A 87 -5.30 -9.70 5.74
CA LEU A 87 -4.40 -10.59 5.00
C LEU A 87 -4.12 -10.02 3.61
N ASP A 88 -2.87 -9.98 3.21
CA ASP A 88 -2.48 -9.53 1.87
C ASP A 88 -2.18 -10.75 1.00
N GLU A 89 -2.99 -10.94 -0.03
CA GLU A 89 -2.92 -12.07 -0.94
C GLU A 89 -1.57 -12.14 -1.66
N THR A 90 -1.00 -11.01 -2.06
CA THR A 90 0.32 -10.97 -2.71
C THR A 90 1.40 -11.40 -1.72
N MET A 91 1.28 -10.98 -0.46
CA MET A 91 2.20 -11.40 0.59
C MET A 91 2.08 -12.88 0.96
N MET A 92 0.91 -13.50 0.77
CA MET A 92 0.70 -14.94 1.01
C MET A 92 1.55 -15.83 0.10
N THR A 93 2.12 -15.28 -0.99
CA THR A 93 3.06 -15.97 -1.89
C THR A 93 4.48 -16.07 -1.33
N TYR A 94 4.79 -15.39 -0.21
CA TYR A 94 6.11 -15.41 0.41
C TYR A 94 6.12 -16.14 1.74
N LYS A 95 7.14 -17.01 1.93
CA LYS A 95 7.28 -17.86 3.13
C LYS A 95 7.33 -17.03 4.43
N TRP A 96 8.12 -15.96 4.41
CA TRP A 96 8.38 -15.12 5.58
C TRP A 96 7.13 -14.43 6.12
N MET A 97 6.08 -14.26 5.32
CA MET A 97 4.86 -13.57 5.75
C MET A 97 4.28 -14.24 6.99
N ARG A 98 4.25 -15.58 7.01
CA ARG A 98 3.70 -16.34 8.14
C ARG A 98 4.55 -16.24 9.38
N ASP A 99 5.86 -16.22 9.22
CA ASP A 99 6.78 -16.10 10.35
C ASP A 99 6.61 -14.74 11.02
N VAL A 100 6.45 -13.68 10.21
CA VAL A 100 6.31 -12.30 10.70
C VAL A 100 4.90 -11.99 11.21
N GLN A 101 3.86 -12.39 10.49
CA GLN A 101 2.47 -12.02 10.78
C GLN A 101 1.70 -13.10 11.54
N GLY A 102 2.18 -14.34 11.56
CA GLY A 102 1.54 -15.47 12.23
C GLY A 102 1.16 -15.21 13.69
N PRO A 103 2.01 -14.57 14.54
CA PRO A 103 1.63 -14.22 15.90
C PRO A 103 0.36 -13.36 15.99
N ALA A 104 0.19 -12.39 15.08
CA ALA A 104 -0.99 -11.53 15.04
C ALA A 104 -2.24 -12.26 14.49
N MET A 105 -2.06 -13.32 13.70
CA MET A 105 -3.15 -14.13 13.14
C MET A 105 -3.72 -15.16 14.13
N LYS A 106 -3.02 -15.46 15.24
CA LYS A 106 -3.42 -16.51 16.19
C LYS A 106 -4.88 -16.41 16.67
N PRO A 107 -5.44 -15.22 16.99
CA PRO A 107 -6.83 -15.11 17.44
C PRO A 107 -7.85 -15.63 16.41
N TRP A 108 -7.57 -15.52 15.11
CA TRP A 108 -8.45 -15.97 14.02
C TRP A 108 -8.31 -17.45 13.67
N LYS A 109 -7.30 -18.13 14.23
CA LYS A 109 -7.03 -19.56 14.01
C LYS A 109 -7.03 -19.93 12.52
N ILE A 110 -6.40 -19.13 11.67
CA ILE A 110 -6.36 -19.37 10.22
C ILE A 110 -5.67 -20.70 9.93
N LYS A 111 -6.25 -21.46 8.99
CA LYS A 111 -5.68 -22.70 8.48
C LYS A 111 -5.13 -22.46 7.09
N PHE A 112 -3.82 -22.58 6.93
CA PHE A 112 -3.19 -22.53 5.62
C PHE A 112 -3.07 -23.95 5.04
N PRO A 113 -3.53 -24.22 3.81
CA PRO A 113 -3.48 -25.55 3.22
C PRO A 113 -2.06 -26.06 2.98
N ASN A 114 -1.17 -25.17 2.51
CA ASN A 114 0.23 -25.50 2.20
C ASN A 114 1.14 -24.29 2.50
N GLN A 115 2.40 -24.26 2.05
CA GLN A 115 3.38 -23.22 2.41
C GLN A 115 3.13 -21.86 1.77
N LEU A 116 2.85 -21.80 0.46
CA LEU A 116 2.79 -20.54 -0.31
C LEU A 116 1.50 -20.46 -1.12
N HIS A 117 0.88 -19.27 -1.16
CA HIS A 117 -0.24 -19.03 -2.06
C HIS A 117 0.27 -19.01 -3.51
N SER A 118 -0.49 -19.62 -4.41
CA SER A 118 -0.20 -19.65 -5.84
C SER A 118 -1.49 -19.77 -6.64
N PRO A 119 -1.66 -18.96 -7.71
CA PRO A 119 -2.76 -19.15 -8.64
C PRO A 119 -2.63 -20.45 -9.45
N HIS A 120 -1.40 -20.96 -9.63
CA HIS A 120 -1.13 -22.19 -10.37
C HIS A 120 -0.69 -23.32 -9.42
N PRO A 121 -1.22 -24.54 -9.59
CA PRO A 121 -0.82 -25.68 -8.75
C PRO A 121 0.68 -25.98 -8.87
N PHE A 122 1.35 -26.14 -7.73
CA PHE A 122 2.72 -26.67 -7.65
C PHE A 122 2.99 -27.30 -6.28
N THR A 123 4.06 -28.09 -6.17
CA THR A 123 4.45 -28.75 -4.92
C THR A 123 4.80 -27.74 -3.82
N GLY A 124 3.98 -27.69 -2.77
CA GLY A 124 4.15 -26.73 -1.66
C GLY A 124 3.28 -25.46 -1.78
N GLY A 125 2.63 -25.28 -2.93
CA GLY A 125 1.65 -24.23 -3.17
C GLY A 125 0.25 -24.60 -2.69
N TYR A 126 -0.60 -23.60 -2.50
CA TYR A 126 -2.05 -23.76 -2.38
C TYR A 126 -2.78 -22.66 -3.15
N THR A 127 -3.97 -22.96 -3.64
CA THR A 127 -4.83 -21.98 -4.32
C THR A 127 -5.71 -21.20 -3.34
N MET A 128 -6.28 -20.08 -3.80
CA MET A 128 -7.25 -19.33 -2.99
C MET A 128 -8.49 -20.17 -2.69
N GLU A 129 -8.91 -21.04 -3.61
CA GLU A 129 -10.01 -21.97 -3.40
C GLU A 129 -9.74 -22.91 -2.21
N GLU A 130 -8.54 -23.51 -2.15
CA GLU A 130 -8.17 -24.38 -1.03
C GLU A 130 -8.14 -23.62 0.30
N PHE A 131 -7.65 -22.38 0.29
CA PHE A 131 -7.67 -21.52 1.47
C PHE A 131 -9.10 -21.20 1.93
N LEU A 132 -9.98 -20.80 1.01
CA LEU A 132 -11.38 -20.48 1.31
C LEU A 132 -12.17 -21.72 1.72
N ARG A 133 -11.86 -22.90 1.18
CA ARG A 133 -12.46 -24.16 1.64
C ARG A 133 -12.19 -24.44 3.11
N LEU A 134 -11.01 -24.09 3.62
CA LEU A 134 -10.64 -24.29 5.02
C LEU A 134 -11.14 -23.19 5.97
N ASN A 135 -11.34 -21.96 5.48
CA ASN A 135 -11.60 -20.80 6.32
C ASN A 135 -12.92 -20.06 6.04
N GLY A 136 -13.48 -20.17 4.83
CA GLY A 136 -14.62 -19.37 4.35
C GLY A 136 -15.96 -19.71 4.99
N ASN A 137 -16.16 -20.96 5.42
CA ASN A 137 -17.42 -21.40 6.05
C ASN A 137 -17.42 -21.26 7.58
N ARG A 138 -16.64 -20.31 8.12
CA ARG A 138 -16.48 -20.08 9.56
C ARG A 138 -17.27 -18.83 9.98
N PRO A 139 -18.49 -18.98 10.54
CA PRO A 139 -19.32 -17.83 10.88
C PRO A 139 -18.68 -16.93 11.95
N GLU A 140 -17.77 -17.45 12.77
CA GLU A 140 -17.03 -16.67 13.76
C GLU A 140 -15.97 -15.73 13.15
N HIS A 141 -15.50 -16.03 11.92
CA HIS A 141 -14.50 -15.26 11.19
C HIS A 141 -14.86 -15.19 9.70
N PRO A 142 -15.92 -14.46 9.33
CA PRO A 142 -16.35 -14.36 7.95
C PRO A 142 -15.25 -13.74 7.09
N VAL A 143 -15.07 -14.30 5.89
CA VAL A 143 -14.00 -13.94 4.97
C VAL A 143 -14.53 -13.02 3.88
N PHE A 144 -13.88 -11.88 3.70
CA PHE A 144 -14.15 -10.91 2.65
C PHE A 144 -12.90 -10.70 1.80
N LYS A 145 -13.08 -10.27 0.55
CA LYS A 145 -11.98 -9.97 -0.35
C LYS A 145 -12.18 -8.60 -0.99
N ALA A 146 -11.11 -7.80 -1.05
CA ALA A 146 -11.11 -6.53 -1.77
C ALA A 146 -9.85 -6.34 -2.61
N GLY A 147 -10.04 -5.65 -3.73
CA GLY A 147 -9.03 -5.51 -4.76
C GLY A 147 -9.00 -6.71 -5.71
N ALA A 148 -8.47 -6.44 -6.89
CA ALA A 148 -8.19 -7.40 -7.93
C ALA A 148 -6.98 -6.88 -8.71
N TRP A 149 -6.21 -7.77 -9.33
CA TRP A 149 -5.42 -7.35 -10.49
C TRP A 149 -6.44 -6.96 -11.58
N LEU A 150 -6.44 -5.69 -12.00
CA LEU A 150 -6.84 -5.41 -13.37
C LEU A 150 -5.82 -6.18 -14.22
N GLY A 151 -6.30 -7.22 -14.92
CA GLY A 151 -5.46 -8.19 -15.63
C GLY A 151 -4.46 -7.56 -16.58
#